data_AF-A0AAD6Z494-F1
#
_entry.id   AF-A0AAD6Z494-F1
#
_cell.length_a   1.000
_cell.length_b   1.000
_cell.length_c   1.000
_cell.angle_alpha   90.00
_cell.angle_beta   90.00
_cell.angle_gamma   90.00
#
_symmetry.space_group_name_H-M   'P 1'
#
loop_
_entity.id
_entity.type
_entity.pdbx_description
1 polymer ?
#
loop_
_entity_poly.entity_id
_entity_poly.type
_entity_poly.pdbx_seq_one_letter_code
_entity_poly.pdbx_strand_id
1 'polypeptide(L)'
;MPSTAICPHCLASLDPQLDSKPSPIPSDLLETNRPPTDPEILDIHGAIDEKRAQKTRLEARIAAVQSLLEKLRVDCDNLDDDIQAHEGTLSPLRRIPIELLSLIFVFASRFKYLEPTPWTASQVCHLWRTVALSQSEE
;
A
#
# COMPACT_ATOMS: atom_id res chain seq x y z
N MET A 1 0.40 -38.04 -9.45
CA MET A 1 1.06 -36.79 -9.89
C MET A 1 0.47 -35.67 -9.05
N PRO A 2 1.25 -34.94 -8.23
CA PRO A 2 0.68 -33.87 -7.42
C PRO A 2 0.28 -32.71 -8.33
N SER A 3 -0.98 -32.29 -8.23
CA SER A 3 -1.53 -31.17 -8.99
C SER A 3 -1.05 -29.88 -8.34
N THR A 4 -0.20 -29.11 -9.02
CA THR A 4 0.23 -27.79 -8.56
C THR A 4 -0.99 -26.88 -8.52
N ALA A 5 -1.40 -26.45 -7.33
CA ALA A 5 -2.45 -25.45 -7.22
C ALA A 5 -1.85 -24.11 -7.66
N ILE A 6 -2.48 -23.45 -8.63
CA ILE A 6 -2.05 -22.14 -9.11
C ILE A 6 -3.10 -21.15 -8.62
N CYS A 7 -2.65 -20.02 -8.06
CA CYS A 7 -3.58 -18.96 -7.68
C CYS A 7 -4.29 -18.42 -8.93
N PRO A 8 -5.63 -18.46 -9.02
CA PRO A 8 -6.35 -18.02 -10.21
C PRO A 8 -6.27 -16.50 -10.45
N HIS A 9 -5.78 -15.73 -9.47
CA HIS A 9 -5.74 -14.28 -9.53
C HIS A 9 -4.37 -13.71 -9.93
N CYS A 10 -3.28 -14.35 -9.52
CA CYS A 10 -1.92 -13.89 -9.81
C CYS A 10 -1.03 -14.92 -10.52
N LEU A 11 -1.57 -16.11 -10.82
CA LEU A 11 -0.88 -17.23 -11.47
C LEU A 11 0.38 -17.72 -10.75
N ALA A 12 0.62 -17.26 -9.51
CA ALA A 12 1.68 -17.78 -8.68
C ALA A 12 1.40 -19.25 -8.34
N SER A 13 2.43 -20.09 -8.45
CA SER A 13 2.41 -21.45 -7.92
C SER A 13 2.17 -21.37 -6.41
N LEU A 14 0.96 -21.73 -5.98
CA LEU A 14 0.69 -22.07 -4.60
C LEU A 14 1.22 -23.49 -4.46
N ASP A 15 2.53 -23.63 -4.28
CA ASP A 15 3.11 -24.94 -3.96
C ASP A 15 2.33 -25.50 -2.75
N PRO A 16 1.48 -26.54 -2.93
CA PRO A 16 0.65 -27.05 -1.84
C PRO A 16 1.50 -27.79 -0.81
N GLN A 17 2.78 -28.02 -1.12
CA GLN A 17 3.77 -28.67 -0.27
C GLN A 17 4.37 -27.69 0.76
N LEU A 18 3.54 -26.87 1.38
CA LEU A 18 3.77 -26.40 2.76
C LEU A 18 3.29 -27.47 3.75
N ASP A 19 3.47 -28.75 3.40
CA ASP A 19 3.37 -29.82 4.36
C ASP A 19 4.55 -29.61 5.32
N SER A 20 4.28 -28.98 6.46
CA SER A 20 5.14 -29.10 7.63
C SER A 20 5.14 -30.58 7.99
N LYS A 21 5.94 -31.38 7.27
CA LYS A 21 6.14 -32.80 7.57
C LYS A 21 6.49 -32.83 9.06
N PRO A 22 5.74 -33.58 9.88
CA PRO A 22 5.93 -33.58 11.32
C PRO A 22 7.40 -33.84 11.61
N SER A 23 7.93 -33.11 12.58
CA SER A 23 9.35 -33.16 12.92
C SER A 23 9.75 -34.62 13.13
N PRO A 24 10.86 -35.11 12.54
CA PRO A 24 11.28 -36.51 12.68
C PRO A 24 11.78 -36.84 14.09
N ILE A 25 11.63 -35.92 15.06
CA ILE A 25 12.04 -36.11 16.44
C ILE A 25 11.20 -37.25 17.03
N PRO A 26 11.83 -38.33 17.53
CA PRO A 26 11.16 -39.37 18.28
C PRO A 26 10.29 -38.78 19.40
N SER A 27 9.02 -39.19 19.47
CA SER A 27 8.06 -38.67 20.45
C SER A 27 8.51 -38.92 21.90
N ASP A 28 9.28 -39.99 22.14
CA ASP A 28 9.82 -40.30 23.47
C ASP A 28 10.82 -39.27 23.98
N LEU A 29 11.57 -38.59 23.10
CA LEU A 29 12.45 -37.48 23.46
C LEU A 29 11.68 -36.21 23.84
N LEU A 30 10.42 -36.07 23.39
CA LEU A 30 9.55 -34.94 23.73
C LEU A 30 8.68 -35.24 24.95
N GLU A 31 8.35 -36.52 25.17
CA GLU A 31 7.46 -36.98 26.24
C GLU A 31 8.21 -37.45 27.50
N THR A 32 9.53 -37.71 27.41
CA THR A 32 10.35 -38.19 28.53
C THR A 32 11.61 -37.34 28.71
N ASN A 33 12.15 -37.29 29.93
CA ASN A 33 13.43 -36.62 30.24
C ASN A 33 14.67 -37.44 29.81
N ARG A 34 14.53 -38.36 28.85
CA ARG A 34 15.65 -39.15 28.35
C ARG A 34 16.56 -38.26 27.49
N PRO A 35 17.89 -38.28 27.70
CA PRO A 35 18.80 -37.59 26.79
C PRO A 35 18.83 -38.27 25.41
N PRO A 36 18.96 -37.49 24.32
CA PRO A 36 19.17 -38.06 22.99
C PRO A 36 20.54 -38.75 22.91
N THR A 37 20.60 -39.81 22.12
CA THR A 37 21.83 -40.52 21.74
C THR A 37 22.59 -39.74 20.67
N ASP A 38 23.88 -40.01 20.52
CA ASP A 38 24.72 -39.36 19.49
C ASP A 38 24.14 -39.37 18.06
N PRO A 39 23.57 -40.49 17.54
CA PRO A 39 22.92 -40.47 16.23
C PRO A 39 21.64 -39.60 16.22
N GLU A 40 20.83 -39.64 17.28
CA GLU A 40 19.64 -38.79 17.41
C GLU A 40 20.03 -37.30 17.42
N ILE A 41 21.15 -36.94 18.07
CA ILE A 41 21.68 -35.56 18.07
C ILE A 41 22.05 -35.12 16.65
N LEU A 42 22.69 -35.97 15.85
CA LEU A 42 23.04 -35.66 14.47
C LEU A 42 21.79 -35.46 13.60
N ASP A 43 20.81 -36.35 13.73
CA ASP A 43 19.54 -36.27 12.99
C ASP A 43 18.75 -35.00 13.37
N ILE A 44 18.72 -34.66 14.66
CA ILE A 44 18.07 -33.44 15.16
C ILE A 44 18.75 -32.19 14.59
N HIS A 45 20.08 -32.12 14.57
CA HIS A 45 20.79 -31.00 13.95
C HIS A 45 20.48 -30.88 12.46
N GLY A 46 20.51 -31.99 11.71
CA GLY A 46 20.16 -31.99 10.30
C GLY A 46 18.73 -31.49 10.05
N ALA A 47 17.77 -31.92 10.87
CA ALA A 47 16.39 -31.45 10.80
C ALA A 47 16.27 -29.96 11.12
N ILE A 48 16.99 -29.46 12.13
CA ILE A 48 17.02 -28.02 12.47
C ILE A 48 17.55 -27.20 11.29
N ASP A 49 18.65 -27.62 10.67
CA ASP A 49 19.27 -26.89 9.57
C ASP A 49 18.39 -26.88 8.32
N GLU A 50 17.71 -28.00 8.02
CA GLU A 50 16.71 -28.06 6.95
C GLU A 50 15.55 -27.08 7.21
N LYS A 51 14.99 -27.08 8.43
CA LYS A 51 13.88 -26.18 8.79
C LYS A 51 14.32 -24.71 8.77
N ARG A 52 15.55 -24.39 9.18
CA ARG A 52 16.11 -23.04 9.06
C ARG A 52 16.22 -22.61 7.60
N ALA A 53 16.74 -23.45 6.73
CA ALA A 53 16.83 -23.16 5.30
C ALA A 53 15.44 -22.93 4.66
N GLN A 54 14.46 -23.77 5.01
CA GLN A 54 13.06 -23.59 4.57
C GLN A 54 12.48 -22.25 5.06
N LYS A 55 12.70 -21.91 6.34
CA LYS A 55 12.26 -20.63 6.92
C LYS A 55 12.88 -19.44 6.19
N THR A 56 14.19 -19.42 5.98
CA THR A 56 14.88 -18.34 5.26
C THR A 56 14.32 -18.17 3.84
N ARG A 57 14.04 -19.27 3.13
CA ARG A 57 13.43 -19.22 1.79
C ARG A 57 12.03 -18.59 1.82
N LEU A 58 11.21 -18.91 2.82
CA LEU A 58 9.89 -18.32 2.99
C LEU A 58 9.96 -16.83 3.33
N GLU A 59 10.86 -16.44 4.25
CA GLU A 59 11.06 -15.03 4.61
C GLU A 59 11.51 -14.20 3.40
N ALA A 60 12.40 -14.71 2.55
CA ALA A 60 12.80 -14.06 1.31
C ALA A 60 11.62 -13.88 0.33
N ARG A 61 10.74 -14.88 0.20
CA ARG A 61 9.53 -14.79 -0.62
C ARG A 61 8.55 -13.76 -0.07
N ILE A 62 8.36 -13.72 1.25
CA ILE A 62 7.52 -12.72 1.92
C ILE A 62 8.03 -11.32 1.61
N ALA A 63 9.34 -11.09 1.81
CA ALA A 63 9.95 -9.79 1.55
C ALA A 63 9.78 -9.35 0.08
N ALA A 64 9.95 -10.28 -0.88
CA ALA A 64 9.77 -9.99 -2.30
C ALA A 64 8.32 -9.59 -2.63
N VAL A 65 7.32 -10.32 -2.11
CA VAL A 65 5.90 -10.00 -2.33
C VAL A 65 5.52 -8.69 -1.67
N GLN A 66 6.02 -8.41 -0.45
CA GLN A 66 5.78 -7.14 0.23
C GLN A 66 6.36 -5.95 -0.55
N SER A 67 7.56 -6.07 -1.09
CA SER A 67 8.17 -5.03 -1.93
C SER A 67 7.35 -4.77 -3.21
N LEU A 68 6.85 -5.83 -3.86
CA LEU A 68 5.99 -5.68 -5.03
C LEU A 68 4.65 -5.02 -4.68
N LEU A 69 4.03 -5.42 -3.56
CA LEU A 69 2.79 -4.83 -3.07
C LEU A 69 2.95 -3.33 -2.80
N GLU A 70 4.05 -2.95 -2.17
CA GLU A 70 4.33 -1.54 -1.86
C GLU A 70 4.49 -0.72 -3.14
N LYS A 71 5.22 -1.24 -4.13
CA LYS A 71 5.34 -0.60 -5.43
C LYS A 71 3.97 -0.37 -6.09
N LEU A 72 3.12 -1.40 -6.12
CA LEU A 72 1.79 -1.32 -6.72
C LEU A 72 0.89 -0.30 -6.02
N ARG A 73 1.01 -0.16 -4.69
CA ARG A 73 0.28 0.87 -3.94
C ARG A 73 0.71 2.28 -4.35
N VAL A 74 2.02 2.53 -4.41
CA VAL A 74 2.56 3.81 -4.87
C VAL A 74 2.09 4.11 -6.30
N ASP A 75 2.08 3.12 -7.19
CA ASP A 75 1.59 3.28 -8.55
C ASP A 75 0.08 3.63 -8.58
N CYS A 76 -0.74 3.01 -7.74
CA CYS A 76 -2.16 3.37 -7.60
C CYS A 76 -2.35 4.80 -7.08
N ASP A 77 -1.62 5.19 -6.03
CA ASP A 77 -1.72 6.53 -5.45
C ASP A 77 -1.35 7.61 -6.48
N ASN A 78 -0.28 7.39 -7.27
CA ASN A 78 0.10 8.29 -8.36
C ASN A 78 -0.99 8.42 -9.44
N LEU A 79 -1.66 7.31 -9.77
CA LEU A 79 -2.75 7.32 -10.75
C LEU A 79 -3.97 8.08 -10.21
N ASP A 80 -4.30 7.93 -8.93
CA ASP A 80 -5.38 8.68 -8.30
C ASP A 80 -5.08 10.19 -8.29
N ASP A 81 -3.84 10.58 -7.99
CA ASP A 81 -3.38 11.98 -8.08
C ASP A 81 -3.51 12.53 -9.50
N ASP A 82 -3.07 11.75 -10.51
CA ASP A 82 -3.20 12.11 -11.92
C ASP A 82 -4.67 12.27 -12.32
N ILE A 83 -5.54 11.33 -11.92
CA ILE A 83 -6.99 11.39 -12.20
C ILE A 83 -7.58 12.66 -11.58
N GLN A 84 -7.30 12.95 -10.31
CA GLN A 84 -7.79 14.14 -9.63
C GLN A 84 -7.32 15.43 -10.30
N ALA A 85 -6.06 15.47 -10.77
CA ALA A 85 -5.54 16.61 -11.51
C ALA A 85 -6.33 16.84 -12.81
N HIS A 86 -6.57 15.78 -13.58
CA HIS A 86 -7.35 15.83 -14.83
C HIS A 86 -8.80 16.23 -14.57
N GLU A 87 -9.48 15.62 -13.59
CA GLU A 87 -10.84 16.01 -13.19
C GLU A 87 -10.91 17.47 -12.74
N GLY A 88 -9.90 17.92 -11.99
CA GLY A 88 -9.71 19.32 -11.60
C GLY A 88 -9.65 20.26 -12.82
N THR A 89 -9.05 19.83 -13.94
CA THR A 89 -9.05 20.62 -15.18
C THR A 89 -10.42 20.74 -15.85
N LEU A 90 -11.26 19.71 -15.71
CA LEU A 90 -12.61 19.68 -16.23
C LEU A 90 -13.63 20.32 -15.28
N SER A 91 -13.19 20.74 -14.09
CA SER A 91 -14.05 21.37 -13.09
C SER A 91 -14.85 22.54 -13.69
N PRO A 92 -16.19 22.54 -13.54
CA PRO A 92 -17.04 23.65 -13.98
C PRO A 92 -16.63 25.00 -13.38
N LEU A 93 -16.00 25.00 -12.20
CA LEU A 93 -15.49 26.20 -11.55
C LEU A 93 -14.46 26.95 -12.40
N ARG A 94 -13.72 26.25 -13.28
CA ARG A 94 -12.77 26.86 -14.21
C ARG A 94 -13.42 27.56 -15.40
N ARG A 95 -14.74 27.38 -15.62
CA ARG A 95 -15.51 28.00 -16.70
C ARG A 95 -16.35 29.19 -16.23
N ILE A 96 -16.28 29.53 -14.95
CA ILE A 96 -17.01 30.67 -14.41
C ILE A 96 -16.41 31.97 -14.99
N PRO A 97 -17.23 32.83 -15.62
CA PRO A 97 -16.80 34.16 -16.06
C PRO A 97 -16.22 34.98 -14.91
N ILE A 98 -15.25 35.84 -15.24
CA ILE A 98 -14.53 36.63 -14.24
C ILE A 98 -15.46 37.51 -13.39
N GLU A 99 -16.53 38.04 -13.98
CA GLU A 99 -17.50 38.90 -13.31
C GLU A 99 -18.26 38.14 -12.22
N LEU A 100 -18.67 36.91 -12.53
CA LEU A 100 -19.35 36.04 -11.56
C LEU A 100 -18.38 35.58 -10.48
N LEU A 101 -17.11 35.37 -10.82
CA LEU A 101 -16.09 34.98 -9.87
C LEU A 101 -15.75 36.10 -8.87
N SER A 102 -15.60 37.33 -9.34
CA SER A 102 -15.45 38.51 -8.48
C SER A 102 -16.68 38.68 -7.58
N LEU A 103 -17.88 38.48 -8.13
CA LEU A 103 -19.12 38.54 -7.35
C LEU A 103 -19.10 37.50 -6.22
N ILE A 104 -18.70 36.26 -6.52
CA ILE A 104 -18.57 35.19 -5.50
C ILE A 104 -17.62 35.61 -4.38
N PHE A 105 -16.45 36.18 -4.70
CA PHE A 105 -15.50 36.62 -3.67
C PHE A 105 -16.02 37.79 -2.82
N VAL A 106 -16.63 38.80 -3.45
CA VAL A 106 -17.26 39.94 -2.74
C VAL A 106 -18.41 39.48 -1.84
N PHE A 107 -19.19 38.48 -2.27
CA PHE A 107 -20.23 37.91 -1.43
C PHE A 107 -19.64 37.07 -0.30
N ALA A 108 -18.61 36.29 -0.56
CA ALA A 108 -18.01 35.41 0.43
C ALA A 108 -17.28 36.20 1.54
N SER A 109 -16.64 37.33 1.23
CA SER A 109 -16.00 38.22 2.23
C SER A 109 -16.99 38.85 3.21
N ARG A 110 -18.27 39.01 2.81
CA ARG A 110 -19.32 39.49 3.73
C ARG A 110 -19.64 38.51 4.85
N PHE A 111 -19.27 37.25 4.70
CA PHE A 111 -19.49 36.20 5.67
C PHE A 111 -18.16 35.80 6.30
N LYS A 112 -17.87 36.29 7.52
CA LYS A 112 -16.60 36.05 8.24
C LYS A 112 -16.16 34.57 8.37
N TYR A 113 -17.10 33.63 8.25
CA TYR A 113 -16.87 32.19 8.33
C TYR A 113 -16.73 31.51 6.96
N LEU A 114 -17.04 32.21 5.88
CA LEU A 114 -16.90 31.77 4.49
C LEU A 114 -15.86 32.57 3.71
N GLU A 115 -15.26 33.61 4.30
CA GLU A 115 -14.09 34.33 3.81
C GLU A 115 -13.11 33.31 3.21
N PRO A 116 -13.15 33.11 1.88
CA PRO A 116 -12.27 32.15 1.25
C PRO A 116 -10.94 32.87 1.28
N THR A 117 -10.03 32.40 2.15
CA THR A 117 -8.69 32.98 2.16
C THR A 117 -8.19 32.96 0.71
N PRO A 118 -7.53 34.03 0.24
CA PRO A 118 -6.98 34.06 -1.11
C PRO A 118 -6.18 32.79 -1.42
N TRP A 119 -5.57 32.19 -0.40
CA TRP A 119 -4.94 30.88 -0.44
C TRP A 119 -5.86 29.75 -0.89
N THR A 120 -7.04 29.54 -0.28
CA THR A 120 -7.97 28.46 -0.63
C THR A 120 -8.56 28.65 -2.02
N ALA A 121 -8.98 29.88 -2.37
CA ALA A 121 -9.50 30.19 -3.69
C ALA A 121 -8.44 30.01 -4.79
N SER A 122 -7.17 30.33 -4.47
CA SER A 122 -6.05 30.19 -5.41
C SER A 122 -5.69 28.76 -5.79
N GLN A 123 -6.22 27.74 -5.10
CA GLN A 123 -5.96 26.34 -5.42
C GLN A 123 -6.82 25.83 -6.60
N VAL A 124 -7.87 26.55 -7.00
CA VAL A 124 -8.81 26.07 -8.05
C VAL A 124 -8.17 26.13 -9.45
N CYS A 125 -7.67 27.29 -9.86
CA CYS A 125 -6.88 27.49 -11.08
C CYS A 125 -6.18 28.86 -11.07
N HIS A 126 -5.35 29.11 -12.09
CA HIS A 126 -4.66 30.40 -12.25
C HIS A 126 -5.62 31.59 -12.29
N LEU A 127 -6.76 31.48 -13.00
CA LEU A 127 -7.75 32.56 -13.10
C LEU A 127 -8.31 32.92 -11.71
N TRP A 128 -8.68 31.92 -10.91
CA TRP A 128 -9.16 32.15 -9.54
C TRP A 128 -8.12 32.79 -8.65
N ARG A 129 -6.85 32.38 -8.77
CA ARG A 129 -5.74 33.01 -8.05
C ARG A 129 -5.59 34.49 -8.42
N THR A 130 -5.58 34.82 -9.70
CA THR A 130 -5.45 36.21 -10.17
C THR A 130 -6.57 37.08 -9.63
N VAL A 131 -7.82 36.60 -9.72
CA VAL A 131 -8.98 37.37 -9.29
C VAL A 131 -9.00 37.51 -7.76
N ALA A 132 -8.74 36.43 -7.01
CA ALA A 132 -8.71 36.48 -5.54
C ALA A 132 -7.66 37.46 -5.01
N LEU A 133 -6.46 37.47 -5.59
CA LEU A 133 -5.39 38.39 -5.19
C LEU A 133 -5.74 39.86 -5.52
N SER A 134 -6.35 40.11 -6.68
CA SER A 134 -6.79 41.46 -7.06
C SER A 134 -7.90 42.04 -6.17
N GLN A 135 -8.61 41.19 -5.43
CA GLN A 135 -9.71 41.59 -4.54
C GLN A 135 -9.27 41.66 -3.07
N SER A 136 -8.04 41.21 -2.74
CA SER A 136 -7.48 41.30 -1.38
C SER A 136 -6.61 42.54 -1.14
N GLU A 137 -6.38 43.35 -2.18
CA GLU A 137 -5.56 44.58 -2.13
C GLU A 137 -6.41 45.87 -1.97
N GLU A 138 -7.75 45.77 -1.89
CA GLU A 138 -8.70 46.86 -1.58
C GLU A 138 -9.32 46.71 -0.18
#